data_AF-A0A966TSN9-F1
#
_entry.id   AF-A0A966TSN9-F1
#
_cell.length_a   1.000
_cell.length_b   1.000
_cell.length_c   1.000
_cell.angle_alpha   90.00
_cell.angle_beta   90.00
_cell.angle_gamma   90.00
#
_symmetry.space_group_name_H-M   'P 1'
#
loop_
_entity.id
_entity.type
_entity.pdbx_description
1 polymer ?
#
loop_
_entity_poly.entity_id
_entity_poly.type
_entity_poly.pdbx_seq_one_letter_code
_entity_poly.pdbx_strand_id
1 'polypeptide(L)'
;GGRLGNWLTVNGRSKPTLTVGSQSRLRLRIINAANARVFGLQLPISAQLIAQDGFPCPITVVDYVEVGPAQRADLIIDIGSEAVTLVETLNGNPITAATLEPVDAIQAKVEKASLSAPQLKPAPIQVDKTIAIRMQGGAMGNLTEAMYDGQVYPLRTLAMDHRKLWAFNGSVPKDFEKLASVNRGEVVALV
;
A
#
# COMPACT_ATOMS: atom_id res chain seq x y z
N GLY A 1 -5.25 -0.30 14.94
CA GLY A 1 -4.09 -1.23 14.97
C GLY A 1 -4.61 -2.65 14.92
N GLY A 2 -4.12 -3.47 13.99
CA GLY A 2 -4.44 -4.91 13.90
C GLY A 2 -3.37 -5.78 14.56
N ARG A 3 -3.62 -7.08 14.70
CA ARG A 3 -2.61 -8.04 15.15
C ARG A 3 -1.53 -8.20 14.08
N LEU A 4 -0.30 -7.81 14.36
CA LEU A 4 0.82 -8.01 13.46
C LEU A 4 1.17 -9.50 13.41
N GLY A 5 1.25 -10.05 12.19
CA GLY A 5 1.75 -11.41 11.98
C GLY A 5 3.26 -11.45 12.19
N ASN A 6 3.75 -12.48 12.88
CA ASN A 6 5.18 -12.65 13.18
C ASN A 6 6.02 -13.08 11.97
N TRP A 7 5.37 -13.51 10.88
CA TRP A 7 6.02 -14.12 9.72
C TRP A 7 5.78 -13.27 8.48
N LEU A 8 6.87 -12.75 7.90
CA LEU A 8 6.84 -12.20 6.56
C LEU A 8 6.86 -13.36 5.56
N THR A 9 5.90 -13.33 4.64
CA THR A 9 5.81 -14.30 3.54
C THR A 9 5.69 -13.59 2.21
N VAL A 10 6.38 -14.11 1.20
CA VAL A 10 6.20 -13.75 -0.21
C VAL A 10 5.61 -14.97 -0.91
N ASN A 11 4.45 -14.81 -1.54
CA ASN A 11 3.72 -15.90 -2.20
C ASN A 11 3.52 -17.14 -1.30
N GLY A 12 3.20 -16.91 -0.02
CA GLY A 12 2.95 -17.96 0.98
C GLY A 12 4.20 -18.65 1.53
N ARG A 13 5.41 -18.22 1.15
CA ARG A 13 6.68 -18.80 1.63
C ARG A 13 7.47 -17.79 2.43
N SER A 14 8.16 -18.24 3.47
CA SER A 14 9.09 -17.38 4.21
C SER A 14 10.45 -17.33 3.51
N LYS A 15 10.98 -16.11 3.33
CA LYS A 15 12.29 -15.83 2.71
C LYS A 15 12.55 -16.65 1.42
N PRO A 16 11.62 -16.72 0.45
CA PRO A 16 11.82 -17.55 -0.73
C PRO A 16 12.96 -17.01 -1.60
N THR A 17 13.66 -17.95 -2.22
CA THR A 17 14.56 -17.68 -3.34
C THR A 17 13.79 -17.91 -4.64
N LEU A 18 13.71 -16.89 -5.48
CA LEU A 18 13.03 -16.88 -6.76
C LEU A 18 14.08 -16.89 -7.86
N THR A 19 14.10 -17.96 -8.65
CA THR A 19 15.00 -18.08 -9.79
C THR A 19 14.58 -17.13 -10.92
N VAL A 20 15.51 -16.35 -11.44
CA VAL A 20 15.27 -15.36 -12.50
C VAL A 20 16.37 -15.46 -13.56
N GLY A 21 16.11 -15.01 -14.79
CA GLY A 21 17.14 -15.00 -15.83
C GLY A 21 18.29 -14.04 -15.50
N SER A 22 19.53 -14.49 -15.64
CA SER A 22 20.70 -13.61 -15.56
C SER A 22 20.68 -12.57 -16.69
N GLN A 23 21.17 -11.36 -16.42
CA GLN A 23 21.20 -10.25 -17.40
C GLN A 23 19.81 -9.92 -17.98
N SER A 24 18.74 -10.07 -17.19
CA SER A 24 17.36 -9.86 -17.63
C SER A 24 16.73 -8.62 -17.01
N ARG A 25 15.68 -8.12 -17.64
CA ARG A 25 14.82 -7.07 -17.10
C ARG A 25 13.55 -7.69 -16.55
N LEU A 26 13.25 -7.44 -15.28
CA LEU A 26 12.06 -7.95 -14.60
C LEU A 26 11.08 -6.82 -14.31
N ARG A 27 9.78 -7.15 -14.40
CA ARG A 27 8.71 -6.35 -13.80
C ARG A 27 8.25 -7.01 -12.52
N LEU A 28 8.62 -6.43 -11.38
CA LEU A 28 8.12 -6.86 -10.08
C LEU A 28 6.77 -6.20 -9.81
N ARG A 29 5.76 -7.01 -9.50
CA ARG A 29 4.43 -6.55 -9.04
C ARG A 29 4.32 -6.82 -7.56
N ILE A 30 4.58 -5.82 -6.75
CA ILE A 30 4.53 -5.92 -5.30
C ILE A 30 3.08 -5.67 -4.88
N ILE A 31 2.48 -6.63 -4.18
CA ILE A 31 1.10 -6.56 -3.71
C ILE A 31 1.11 -6.80 -2.20
N ASN A 32 0.66 -5.83 -1.43
CA ASN A 32 0.52 -6.02 0.01
C ASN A 32 -0.83 -6.66 0.33
N ALA A 33 -0.80 -7.97 0.61
CA ALA A 33 -1.96 -8.74 1.04
C ALA A 33 -2.15 -8.79 2.58
N ALA A 34 -1.35 -8.07 3.35
CA ALA A 34 -1.49 -8.03 4.81
C ALA A 34 -2.64 -7.11 5.23
N ASN A 35 -3.41 -7.54 6.23
CA ASN A 35 -4.61 -6.81 6.67
C ASN A 35 -4.31 -5.46 7.34
N ALA A 36 -3.15 -5.32 7.97
CA ALA A 36 -2.88 -4.20 8.87
C ALA A 36 -1.40 -3.82 8.98
N ARG A 37 -0.55 -4.27 8.04
CA ARG A 37 0.89 -3.98 8.05
C ARG A 37 1.27 -3.21 6.80
N VAL A 38 1.99 -2.11 6.98
CA VAL A 38 2.69 -1.40 5.91
C VAL A 38 4.05 -2.06 5.77
N PHE A 39 4.51 -2.31 4.54
CA PHE A 39 5.84 -2.86 4.30
C PHE A 39 6.73 -1.80 3.66
N GLY A 40 7.94 -1.63 4.19
CA GLY A 40 9.00 -0.85 3.56
C GLY A 40 10.06 -1.79 3.01
N LEU A 41 10.13 -1.92 1.69
CA LEU A 41 11.05 -2.84 1.01
C LEU A 41 12.25 -2.08 0.48
N GLN A 42 13.42 -2.37 1.03
CA GLN A 42 14.71 -1.93 0.49
C GLN A 42 15.12 -2.85 -0.67
N LEU A 43 15.57 -2.23 -1.75
CA LEU A 43 16.19 -2.87 -2.91
C LEU A 43 17.69 -2.50 -2.94
N PRO A 44 18.60 -3.47 -3.07
CA PRO A 44 20.04 -3.20 -3.12
C PRO A 44 20.51 -2.72 -4.49
N ILE A 45 19.59 -2.62 -5.46
CA ILE A 45 19.83 -2.15 -6.82
C ILE A 45 18.78 -1.10 -7.19
N SER A 46 19.14 -0.19 -8.09
CA SER A 46 18.21 0.82 -8.62
C SER A 46 17.02 0.16 -9.31
N ALA A 47 15.82 0.52 -8.87
CA ALA A 47 14.55 0.11 -9.47
C ALA A 47 13.84 1.31 -10.06
N GLN A 48 13.06 1.10 -11.11
CA GLN A 48 12.22 2.14 -11.71
C GLN A 48 10.77 1.89 -11.30
N LEU A 49 10.20 2.76 -10.45
CA LEU A 49 8.78 2.74 -10.12
C LEU A 49 7.97 3.23 -11.32
N ILE A 50 7.05 2.40 -11.81
CA ILE A 50 6.28 2.69 -13.04
C ILE A 50 4.77 2.80 -12.82
N ALA A 51 4.24 2.21 -11.75
CA ALA A 51 2.84 2.29 -11.39
C ALA A 51 2.63 2.10 -9.89
N GLN A 52 1.59 2.75 -9.37
CA GLN A 52 1.10 2.58 -8.01
C GLN A 52 -0.40 2.28 -8.06
N ASP A 53 -0.84 1.30 -7.28
CA ASP A 53 -2.22 0.84 -7.24
C ASP A 53 -2.82 0.49 -8.62
N GLY A 54 -1.98 0.04 -9.55
CA GLY A 54 -2.38 -0.31 -10.91
C GLY A 54 -2.56 0.88 -11.86
N PHE A 55 -2.35 2.10 -11.38
CA PHE A 55 -2.35 3.31 -12.19
C PHE A 55 -0.91 3.74 -12.51
N PRO A 56 -0.57 4.05 -13.77
CA PRO A 56 0.77 4.49 -14.11
C PRO A 56 1.15 5.79 -13.40
N CYS A 57 2.43 5.94 -13.07
CA CYS A 57 2.98 7.15 -12.47
C CYS A 57 4.22 7.62 -13.27
N PRO A 58 4.70 8.86 -13.04
CA PRO A 58 6.00 9.27 -13.57
C PRO A 58 7.09 8.27 -13.18
N ILE A 59 7.90 7.86 -14.15
CA ILE A 59 8.96 6.88 -13.93
C ILE A 59 10.02 7.50 -13.05
N THR A 60 10.21 6.92 -11.86
CA THR A 60 11.17 7.43 -10.86
C THR A 60 12.11 6.31 -10.45
N VAL A 61 13.40 6.63 -10.31
CA VAL A 61 14.38 5.68 -9.77
C VAL A 61 14.27 5.66 -8.25
N VAL A 62 14.12 4.47 -7.69
CA VAL A 62 13.95 4.23 -6.26
C VAL A 62 14.82 3.06 -5.82
N ASP A 63 15.26 3.08 -4.58
CA ASP A 63 15.91 1.99 -3.86
C ASP A 63 15.07 1.52 -2.66
N TYR A 64 13.96 2.19 -2.37
CA TYR A 64 13.01 1.86 -1.31
C TYR A 64 11.58 2.06 -1.81
N VAL A 65 10.68 1.15 -1.43
CA VAL A 65 9.25 1.31 -1.68
C VAL A 65 8.43 0.97 -0.44
N GLU A 66 7.52 1.88 -0.08
CA GLU A 66 6.52 1.63 0.94
C GLU A 66 5.20 1.18 0.29
N VAL A 67 4.62 0.11 0.81
CA VAL A 67 3.35 -0.44 0.31
C VAL A 67 2.44 -0.72 1.50
N GLY A 68 1.40 0.09 1.66
CA GLY A 68 0.37 -0.09 2.68
C GLY A 68 -0.59 -1.25 2.40
N PRO A 69 -1.44 -1.63 3.36
CA PRO A 69 -2.44 -2.69 3.16
C PRO A 69 -3.25 -2.49 1.88
N ALA A 70 -3.40 -3.56 1.09
CA ALA A 70 -4.07 -3.57 -0.23
C ALA A 70 -3.43 -2.71 -1.33
N GLN A 71 -2.34 -1.99 -1.06
CA GLN A 71 -1.62 -1.22 -2.08
C GLN A 71 -0.76 -2.11 -2.98
N ARG A 72 -0.44 -1.58 -4.16
CA ARG A 72 0.44 -2.21 -5.14
C ARG A 72 1.50 -1.24 -5.65
N ALA A 73 2.68 -1.76 -5.94
CA ALA A 73 3.72 -1.04 -6.64
C ALA A 73 4.31 -1.91 -7.75
N ASP A 74 4.44 -1.36 -8.95
CA ASP A 74 5.12 -2.03 -10.05
C ASP A 74 6.50 -1.40 -10.26
N LEU A 75 7.52 -2.24 -10.17
CA LEU A 75 8.92 -1.86 -10.36
C LEU A 75 9.49 -2.55 -11.60
N ILE A 76 10.30 -1.84 -12.37
CA ILE A 76 11.20 -2.43 -13.35
C ILE A 76 12.60 -2.49 -12.73
N ILE A 77 13.21 -3.67 -12.74
CA ILE A 77 14.59 -3.88 -12.28
C ILE A 77 15.39 -4.59 -13.36
N ASP A 78 16.68 -4.27 -13.43
CA ASP A 78 17.64 -4.95 -14.30
C ASP A 78 18.52 -5.86 -13.44
N ILE A 79 18.46 -7.17 -13.70
CA ILE A 79 19.18 -8.22 -12.98
C ILE A 79 20.53 -8.47 -13.64
N GLY A 80 21.60 -8.48 -12.84
CA GLY A 80 22.96 -8.83 -13.28
C GLY A 80 23.24 -10.33 -13.18
N SER A 81 24.48 -10.65 -12.77
CA SER A 81 24.91 -12.00 -12.39
C SER A 81 24.70 -12.29 -10.90
N GLU A 82 24.64 -11.25 -10.07
CA GLU A 82 24.59 -11.39 -8.61
C GLU A 82 23.16 -11.47 -8.08
N ALA A 83 23.00 -12.21 -6.99
CA ALA A 83 21.73 -12.33 -6.28
C ALA A 83 21.27 -10.98 -5.71
N VAL A 84 19.96 -10.71 -5.85
CA VAL A 84 19.33 -9.48 -5.36
C VAL A 84 18.38 -9.82 -4.23
N THR A 85 18.68 -9.37 -3.01
CA THR A 85 17.83 -9.64 -1.84
C THR A 85 17.02 -8.42 -1.46
N LEU A 86 15.69 -8.55 -1.49
CA LEU A 86 14.77 -7.53 -0.99
C LEU A 86 14.62 -7.71 0.52
N VAL A 87 14.65 -6.60 1.26
CA VAL A 87 14.62 -6.59 2.73
C VAL A 87 13.52 -5.68 3.22
N GLU A 88 12.69 -6.17 4.12
CA GLU A 88 11.71 -5.36 4.85
C GLU A 88 12.40 -4.66 6.03
N THR A 89 12.29 -3.32 6.10
CA THR A 89 13.04 -2.50 7.07
C THR A 89 12.16 -1.56 7.91
N LEU A 90 10.85 -1.53 7.68
CA LEU A 90 9.95 -0.55 8.31
C LEU A 90 9.47 -0.98 9.70
N ASN A 91 9.27 -2.28 9.92
CA ASN A 91 8.58 -2.79 11.12
C ASN A 91 9.53 -3.35 12.19
N GLY A 92 10.73 -2.78 12.32
CA GLY A 92 11.73 -3.17 13.32
C GLY A 92 13.02 -3.68 12.69
N ASN A 93 13.54 -4.80 13.19
CA ASN A 93 14.77 -5.37 12.67
C ASN A 93 14.59 -5.79 11.19
N PRO A 94 15.59 -5.56 10.33
CA PRO A 94 15.52 -5.96 8.93
C PRO A 94 15.20 -7.45 8.75
N ILE A 95 14.20 -7.75 7.92
CA ILE A 95 13.78 -9.12 7.59
C ILE A 95 13.90 -9.33 6.09
N THR A 96 14.63 -10.37 5.67
CA THR A 96 14.64 -10.80 4.26
C THR A 96 13.22 -11.07 3.78
N ALA A 97 12.80 -10.35 2.72
CA ALA A 97 11.50 -10.58 2.09
C ALA A 97 11.60 -11.71 1.06
N ALA A 98 12.52 -11.57 0.09
CA ALA A 98 12.79 -12.57 -0.94
C ALA A 98 14.19 -12.34 -1.53
N THR A 99 14.79 -13.39 -2.09
CA THR A 99 16.02 -13.31 -2.87
C THR A 99 15.72 -13.66 -4.32
N LEU A 100 16.17 -12.85 -5.25
CA LEU A 100 16.15 -13.14 -6.68
C LEU A 100 17.51 -13.75 -7.05
N GLU A 101 17.50 -15.00 -7.49
CA GLU A 101 18.70 -15.76 -7.84
C GLU A 101 18.85 -15.83 -9.36
N PRO A 102 19.84 -15.14 -9.95
CA PRO A 102 20.09 -15.21 -11.38
C PRO A 102 20.55 -16.61 -11.78
N VAL A 103 19.94 -17.16 -12.82
CA VAL A 103 20.39 -18.37 -13.50
C VAL A 103 20.53 -18.09 -14.98
N ASP A 104 21.43 -18.81 -15.64
CA ASP A 104 21.63 -18.63 -17.07
C ASP A 104 20.35 -18.89 -17.84
N ALA A 105 19.89 -17.84 -18.54
CA ALA A 105 18.71 -17.92 -19.36
C ALA A 105 19.03 -18.71 -20.63
N ILE A 106 18.20 -19.70 -20.94
CA ILE A 106 18.26 -20.46 -22.19
C ILE A 106 17.78 -19.60 -23.38
N GLN A 107 17.09 -18.50 -23.11
CA GLN A 107 16.54 -17.61 -24.13
C GLN A 107 17.58 -16.65 -24.69
N ALA A 108 17.44 -16.32 -25.97
CA ALA A 108 18.28 -15.31 -26.63
C ALA A 108 18.07 -13.94 -25.97
N LYS A 109 19.18 -13.22 -25.77
CA LYS A 109 19.15 -11.85 -25.24
C LYS A 109 18.53 -10.90 -26.27
N VAL A 110 17.72 -9.97 -25.80
CA VAL A 110 17.10 -8.92 -26.60
C VAL A 110 17.64 -7.56 -26.14
N GLU A 111 17.74 -6.59 -27.05
CA GLU A 111 18.12 -5.23 -26.68
C GLU A 111 17.14 -4.62 -25.68
N LYS A 112 17.70 -3.88 -24.72
CA LYS A 112 16.94 -3.24 -23.65
C LYS A 112 16.15 -2.05 -24.19
N ALA A 113 14.84 -2.21 -24.28
CA ALA A 113 13.94 -1.11 -24.66
C ALA A 113 13.90 -0.01 -23.59
N SER A 114 13.86 1.24 -24.03
CA SER A 114 13.59 2.39 -23.15
C SER A 114 12.17 2.31 -22.59
N LEU A 115 12.00 2.68 -21.32
CA LEU A 115 10.69 2.78 -20.72
C LEU A 115 10.03 4.11 -21.13
N SER A 116 8.77 4.05 -21.55
CA SER A 116 7.94 5.23 -21.80
C SER A 116 6.85 5.33 -20.73
N ALA A 117 6.75 6.48 -20.07
CA ALA A 117 5.64 6.78 -19.18
C ALA A 117 4.42 7.18 -20.03
N PRO A 118 3.20 6.72 -19.69
CA PRO A 118 2.00 7.21 -20.36
C PRO A 118 1.74 8.67 -19.98
N GLN A 119 1.10 9.42 -20.89
CA GLN A 119 0.64 10.77 -20.59
C GLN A 119 -0.55 10.70 -19.63
N LEU A 120 -0.35 11.22 -18.42
CA LEU A 120 -1.38 11.27 -17.39
C LEU A 120 -2.14 12.59 -17.48
N LYS A 121 -3.45 12.54 -17.26
CA LYS A 121 -4.23 13.77 -17.04
C LYS A 121 -3.79 14.40 -15.73
N PRO A 122 -3.57 15.72 -15.68
CA PRO A 122 -3.25 16.41 -14.43
C PRO A 122 -4.41 16.27 -13.44
N ALA A 123 -4.08 16.31 -12.15
CA ALA A 123 -5.10 16.36 -11.10
C ALA A 123 -5.95 17.64 -11.26
N PRO A 124 -7.26 17.58 -10.95
CA PRO A 124 -8.08 18.79 -10.90
C PRO A 124 -7.56 19.77 -9.84
N ILE A 125 -7.51 21.05 -10.18
CA ILE A 125 -7.01 22.11 -9.29
C ILE A 125 -8.15 22.71 -8.46
N GLN A 126 -9.35 22.81 -9.05
CA GLN A 126 -10.53 23.33 -8.38
C GLN A 126 -11.25 22.20 -7.64
N VAL A 127 -11.63 22.46 -6.39
CA VAL A 127 -12.47 21.59 -5.57
C VAL A 127 -13.85 22.20 -5.48
N ASP A 128 -14.87 21.47 -5.94
CA ASP A 128 -16.27 21.93 -5.90
C ASP A 128 -16.91 21.68 -4.54
N LYS A 129 -16.46 20.62 -3.85
CA LYS A 129 -17.01 20.24 -2.55
C LYS A 129 -15.95 19.66 -1.62
N THR A 130 -15.96 20.10 -0.37
CA THR A 130 -15.14 19.53 0.70
C THR A 130 -16.02 18.76 1.67
N ILE A 131 -15.63 17.53 1.99
CA ILE A 131 -16.31 16.67 2.96
C ILE A 131 -15.30 16.29 4.03
N ALA A 132 -15.60 16.64 5.28
CA ALA A 132 -14.76 16.22 6.40
C ALA A 132 -14.92 14.72 6.65
N ILE A 133 -13.81 14.01 6.84
CA ILE A 133 -13.73 12.61 7.26
C ILE A 133 -12.66 12.44 8.34
N ARG A 134 -13.06 12.65 9.59
CA ARG A 134 -12.21 12.40 10.75
C ARG A 134 -12.49 11.02 11.32
N MET A 135 -11.61 10.07 11.07
CA MET A 135 -11.61 8.80 11.79
C MET A 135 -11.06 9.02 13.19
N GLN A 136 -11.85 8.66 14.21
CA GLN A 136 -11.48 8.78 15.62
C GLN A 136 -11.68 7.43 16.30
N GLY A 137 -10.84 7.09 17.28
CA GLY A 137 -10.89 5.86 18.05
C GLY A 137 -9.68 4.93 17.86
N GLY A 138 -9.82 3.68 18.30
CA GLY A 138 -8.69 2.77 18.51
C GLY A 138 -7.75 3.24 19.63
N ALA A 139 -6.62 2.54 19.82
CA ALA A 139 -5.68 2.81 20.91
C ALA A 139 -5.03 4.22 20.87
N MET A 140 -5.15 4.94 19.75
CA MET A 140 -4.47 6.23 19.51
C MET A 140 -5.43 7.36 19.08
N GLY A 141 -6.73 7.10 18.94
CA GLY A 141 -7.67 8.11 18.47
C GLY A 141 -8.40 8.74 19.64
N ASN A 142 -8.25 10.05 19.81
CA ASN A 142 -8.79 10.93 20.86
C ASN A 142 -10.34 10.96 20.94
N LEU A 143 -11.01 9.83 20.82
CA LEU A 143 -12.46 9.68 20.89
C LEU A 143 -12.88 9.49 22.35
N THR A 144 -13.54 10.49 22.91
CA THR A 144 -14.09 10.41 24.28
C THR A 144 -15.53 9.89 24.28
N GLU A 145 -16.29 10.24 23.26
CA GLU A 145 -17.70 9.89 23.06
C GLU A 145 -18.04 9.91 21.57
N ALA A 146 -19.11 9.20 21.18
CA ALA A 146 -19.67 9.29 19.84
C ALA A 146 -21.18 9.08 19.85
N MET A 147 -21.84 9.62 18.84
CA MET A 147 -23.23 9.34 18.49
C MET A 147 -23.34 7.90 17.99
N TYR A 148 -24.25 7.12 18.58
CA TYR A 148 -24.64 5.79 18.14
C TYR A 148 -26.14 5.63 18.38
N ASP A 149 -26.89 5.21 17.36
CA ASP A 149 -28.33 4.99 17.46
C ASP A 149 -29.15 6.21 17.93
N GLY A 150 -28.71 7.42 17.55
CA GLY A 150 -29.37 8.68 17.90
C GLY A 150 -29.11 9.14 19.33
N GLN A 151 -28.22 8.47 20.06
CA GLN A 151 -27.79 8.85 21.41
C GLN A 151 -26.27 8.98 21.49
N VAL A 152 -25.78 9.89 22.32
CA VAL A 152 -24.34 10.05 22.56
C VAL A 152 -23.92 9.10 23.67
N TYR A 153 -22.90 8.30 23.40
CA TYR A 153 -22.33 7.35 24.35
C TYR A 153 -20.84 7.62 24.57
N PRO A 154 -20.35 7.54 25.83
CA PRO A 154 -18.92 7.52 26.11
C PRO A 154 -18.23 6.34 25.40
N LEU A 155 -16.97 6.51 24.99
CA LEU A 155 -16.20 5.47 24.27
C LEU A 155 -16.17 4.14 25.02
N ARG A 156 -16.09 4.16 26.36
CA ARG A 156 -16.06 2.95 27.17
C ARG A 156 -17.36 2.15 27.03
N THR A 157 -18.51 2.82 27.04
CA THR A 157 -19.84 2.21 26.85
C THR A 157 -19.98 1.68 25.43
N LEU A 158 -19.57 2.46 24.42
CA LEU A 158 -19.52 2.01 23.03
C LEU A 158 -18.69 0.74 22.85
N ALA A 159 -17.52 0.66 23.49
CA ALA A 159 -16.63 -0.47 23.40
C ALA A 159 -17.19 -1.71 24.12
N MET A 160 -17.70 -1.55 25.35
CA MET A 160 -18.15 -2.66 26.19
C MET A 160 -19.50 -3.21 25.75
N ASP A 161 -20.47 -2.33 25.52
CA ASP A 161 -21.87 -2.74 25.33
C ASP A 161 -22.23 -2.89 23.84
N HIS A 162 -21.57 -2.11 22.97
CA HIS A 162 -21.90 -2.06 21.53
C HIS A 162 -20.79 -2.59 20.62
N ARG A 163 -19.61 -2.92 21.16
CA ARG A 163 -18.42 -3.41 20.41
C ARG A 163 -17.97 -2.43 19.31
N LYS A 164 -18.16 -1.13 19.54
CA LYS A 164 -17.76 -0.06 18.63
C LYS A 164 -16.53 0.64 19.19
N LEU A 165 -15.46 0.69 18.40
CA LEU A 165 -14.14 1.15 18.84
C LEU A 165 -13.67 2.40 18.09
N TRP A 166 -14.44 2.86 17.11
CA TRP A 166 -14.12 4.00 16.26
C TRP A 166 -15.40 4.65 15.73
N ALA A 167 -15.26 5.90 15.30
CA ALA A 167 -16.31 6.74 14.74
C ALA A 167 -15.74 7.60 13.61
N PHE A 168 -16.61 8.07 12.71
CA PHE A 168 -16.29 9.13 11.75
C PHE A 168 -17.02 10.39 12.15
N ASN A 169 -16.31 11.51 12.26
CA ASN A 169 -16.88 12.81 12.62
C ASN A 169 -17.74 12.77 13.90
N GLY A 170 -17.30 12.02 14.91
CA GLY A 170 -18.06 11.85 16.16
C GLY A 170 -19.27 10.92 16.08
N SER A 171 -19.51 10.23 14.96
CA SER A 171 -20.63 9.30 14.79
C SER A 171 -20.15 7.90 14.44
N VAL A 172 -20.67 6.88 15.13
CA VAL A 172 -20.47 5.48 14.76
C VAL A 172 -21.38 5.18 13.58
N PRO A 173 -20.84 4.81 12.39
CA PRO A 173 -21.68 4.55 11.24
C PRO A 173 -22.62 3.38 11.48
N LYS A 174 -23.89 3.58 11.14
CA LYS A 174 -24.85 2.48 10.97
C LYS A 174 -24.84 2.04 9.51
N ASP A 175 -24.53 0.77 9.27
CA ASP A 175 -24.59 0.14 7.94
C ASP A 175 -24.02 1.03 6.80
N PHE A 176 -24.73 1.10 5.67
CA PHE A 176 -24.39 1.89 4.47
C PHE A 176 -24.89 3.34 4.55
N GLU A 177 -24.81 3.99 5.71
CA GLU A 177 -25.10 5.43 5.80
C GLU A 177 -24.20 6.23 4.85
N LYS A 178 -24.83 7.10 4.05
CA LYS A 178 -24.12 7.89 3.04
C LYS A 178 -23.31 8.98 3.72
N LEU A 179 -22.00 8.99 3.49
CA LEU A 179 -21.12 10.08 3.95
C LEU A 179 -21.52 11.43 3.30
N ALA A 180 -21.85 11.43 2.01
CA ALA A 180 -22.38 12.59 1.30
C ALA A 180 -23.05 12.18 -0.02
N SER A 181 -23.84 13.11 -0.59
CA SER A 181 -24.30 13.07 -1.98
C SER A 181 -23.52 14.09 -2.81
N VAL A 182 -23.08 13.69 -4.00
CA VAL A 182 -22.30 14.53 -4.95
C VAL A 182 -22.84 14.33 -6.37
N ASN A 183 -22.73 15.36 -7.20
CA ASN A 183 -23.14 15.31 -8.60
C ASN A 183 -22.01 14.75 -9.46
N ARG A 184 -22.37 14.09 -10.58
CA ARG A 184 -21.39 13.60 -11.55
C ARG A 184 -20.57 14.77 -12.11
N GLY A 185 -19.25 14.69 -11.97
CA GLY A 185 -18.32 15.71 -12.46
C GLY A 185 -17.82 16.66 -11.37
N GLU A 186 -18.41 16.66 -10.17
CA GLU A 186 -17.88 17.43 -9.04
C GLU A 186 -16.53 16.87 -8.58
N VAL A 187 -15.56 17.78 -8.40
CA VAL A 187 -14.30 17.47 -7.73
C VAL A 187 -14.50 17.58 -6.23
N VAL A 188 -14.23 16.48 -5.53
CA VAL A 188 -14.49 16.35 -4.10
C VAL A 188 -13.18 16.15 -3.36
N ALA A 189 -12.93 16.99 -2.36
CA ALA A 189 -11.87 16.78 -1.38
C ALA A 189 -12.42 16.12 -0.12
N LEU A 190 -11.81 15.02 0.30
CA LEU A 190 -12.06 14.39 1.60
C LEU A 190 -10.94 14.86 2.56
N VAL A 191 -11.31 15.49 3.67
CA VAL A 191 -10.36 16.16 4.58
C VAL A 191 -10.46 15.73 6.03
#